data_AF-A0A5P3VCX4-F1
#
_entry.id   AF-A0A5P3VCX4-F1
#
_cell.length_a   1.000
_cell.length_b   1.000
_cell.length_c   1.000
_cell.angle_alpha   90.00
_cell.angle_beta   90.00
_cell.angle_gamma   90.00
#
_symmetry.space_group_name_H-M   'P 1'
#
loop_
_entity.id
_entity.type
_entity.pdbx_description
1 polymer ?
#
loop_
_entity_poly.entity_id
_entity_poly.type
_entity_poly.pdbx_seq_one_letter_code
_entity_poly.pdbx_strand_id
1 'polypeptide(L)'
;MASDPLAASQNNRAATAHHRLSRPGLFASARLLRQRLAARRPSGGTVRLDRRHLYILPARGGIGFAVLLGAMLLTSLNYNISLGFALTFLLAGIGMSCMWLAYRNLLELAVSAGTVAPVHAGQLAVFALRVDNADAGARIGIEARVPALPDVLPATLTLDGHASGTLALHVPALRRGRLALPRVVLSSRFPFGLFRVWSHADLPLSTLVYPAPEADAPPPPAAYRPGADDAGHAAAGVPGDDGIDQLRRYRSGDPLHRIAWKHSARTGRWLSRSGDPPQRPARWLDWQAMPAGMDAEARLSRLCAWLLAAPDDAEIGLRLPGLDLPPACGASHRRACLEALALWPQHPARPGARP
;
A
#
# COMPACT_ATOMS: atom_id res chain seq x y z
N MET A 1 93.16 33.70 -12.72
CA MET A 1 93.16 34.44 -14.00
C MET A 1 91.89 34.02 -14.73
N ALA A 2 91.09 35.00 -15.16
CA ALA A 2 89.80 34.90 -15.87
C ALA A 2 88.53 34.66 -15.04
N SER A 3 87.75 35.73 -14.98
CA SER A 3 86.37 35.98 -14.56
C SER A 3 85.33 35.61 -15.64
N ASP A 4 84.17 35.07 -15.23
CA ASP A 4 82.76 35.23 -15.72
C ASP A 4 82.42 35.30 -17.24
N PRO A 5 81.15 35.16 -17.73
CA PRO A 5 79.83 34.92 -17.08
C PRO A 5 78.85 33.97 -17.87
N LEU A 6 77.56 34.01 -17.52
CA LEU A 6 76.32 33.62 -18.27
C LEU A 6 75.85 32.16 -18.14
N ALA A 7 74.81 31.80 -17.37
CA ALA A 7 73.44 32.32 -17.26
C ALA A 7 72.59 32.18 -18.54
N ALA A 8 72.03 30.98 -18.76
CA ALA A 8 70.79 30.67 -19.49
C ALA A 8 70.47 29.18 -19.22
N SER A 9 69.26 28.69 -18.96
CA SER A 9 67.92 29.23 -19.09
C SER A 9 67.01 28.51 -18.09
N GLN A 10 66.20 29.30 -17.37
CA GLN A 10 65.10 28.85 -16.54
C GLN A 10 63.96 28.35 -17.43
N ASN A 11 63.39 27.17 -17.13
CA ASN A 11 61.96 26.98 -17.39
C ASN A 11 61.36 25.95 -16.41
N ASN A 12 60.77 26.50 -15.36
CA ASN A 12 59.36 26.32 -15.00
C ASN A 12 58.86 24.89 -14.69
N ARG A 13 58.58 24.67 -13.40
CA ARG A 13 57.26 24.24 -12.90
C ARG A 13 57.21 24.33 -11.37
N ALA A 14 56.77 25.50 -10.89
CA ALA A 14 56.32 25.67 -9.52
C ALA A 14 54.95 25.00 -9.36
N ALA A 15 54.87 23.97 -8.50
CA ALA A 15 53.62 23.41 -8.03
C ALA A 15 53.15 24.19 -6.79
N THR A 16 52.26 25.14 -7.02
CA THR A 16 51.54 25.86 -5.96
C THR A 16 50.50 24.95 -5.31
N ALA A 17 50.77 24.56 -4.06
CA ALA A 17 49.82 23.88 -3.19
C ALA A 17 48.69 24.84 -2.79
N HIS A 18 47.57 24.81 -3.53
CA HIS A 18 46.35 25.48 -3.11
C HIS A 18 45.69 24.73 -1.95
N HIS A 19 45.84 25.32 -0.76
CA HIS A 19 45.13 24.99 0.46
C HIS A 19 43.60 25.16 0.24
N ARG A 20 42.89 24.10 -0.15
CA ARG A 20 41.42 24.09 -0.15
C ARG A 20 40.92 24.01 1.29
N LEU A 21 40.56 25.15 1.84
CA LEU A 21 39.68 25.25 3.01
C LEU A 21 38.31 24.65 2.65
N SER A 22 38.12 23.38 2.96
CA SER A 22 36.83 22.72 2.92
C SER A 22 35.94 23.31 4.02
N ARG A 23 35.04 24.22 3.65
CA ARG A 23 33.94 24.68 4.48
C ARG A 23 33.08 23.47 4.89
N PRO A 24 32.89 23.15 6.17
CA PRO A 24 31.91 22.15 6.58
C PRO A 24 30.52 22.74 6.32
N GLY A 25 29.85 22.23 5.29
CA GLY A 25 28.49 22.61 4.94
C GLY A 25 27.51 22.31 6.07
N LEU A 26 26.53 23.20 6.22
CA LEU A 26 25.35 23.19 7.11
C LEU A 26 24.45 21.92 7.06
N PHE A 27 24.92 20.81 6.49
CA PHE A 27 24.16 19.58 6.26
C PHE A 27 24.50 18.43 7.22
N ALA A 28 25.50 18.58 8.10
CA ALA A 28 25.80 17.59 9.14
C ALA A 28 24.71 17.50 10.24
N SER A 29 23.83 18.50 10.33
CA SER A 29 22.71 18.58 11.28
C SER A 29 21.50 17.72 10.89
N ALA A 30 21.38 17.27 9.64
CA ALA A 30 20.20 16.55 9.16
C ALA A 30 20.08 15.13 9.73
N ARG A 31 21.20 14.46 10.05
CA ARG A 31 21.21 13.08 10.57
C ARG A 31 20.84 13.01 12.05
N LEU A 32 21.28 14.00 12.83
CA LEU A 32 20.98 14.14 14.26
C LEU A 32 19.55 14.68 14.50
N LEU A 33 19.05 15.58 13.64
CA LEU A 33 17.63 15.96 13.67
C LEU A 33 16.71 14.78 13.36
N ARG A 34 17.09 13.90 12.41
CA ARG A 34 16.33 12.67 12.08
C ARG A 34 16.18 11.71 13.26
N GLN A 35 17.19 11.62 14.13
CA GLN A 35 17.14 10.77 15.34
C GLN A 35 16.35 11.41 16.50
N ARG A 36 16.31 12.74 16.61
CA ARG A 36 15.51 13.46 17.62
C ARG A 36 14.04 13.66 17.25
N LEU A 37 13.68 13.44 15.98
CA LEU A 37 12.29 13.35 15.50
C LEU A 37 11.67 12.01 15.88
N ALA A 38 11.61 11.74 17.19
CA ALA A 38 11.03 10.53 17.76
C ALA A 38 9.66 10.27 17.12
N ALA A 39 9.50 9.07 16.56
CA ALA A 39 8.26 8.64 15.95
C ALA A 39 7.14 8.66 16.99
N ARG A 40 6.07 9.42 16.72
CA ARG A 40 4.81 9.27 17.46
C ARG A 40 4.32 7.86 17.20
N ARG A 41 4.36 7.00 18.20
CA ARG A 41 3.60 5.74 18.15
C ARG A 41 2.12 6.11 18.30
N PRO A 42 1.23 5.60 17.44
CA PRO A 42 -0.19 5.90 17.54
C PRO A 42 -0.73 5.46 18.90
N SER A 43 -1.36 6.38 19.62
CA SER A 43 -2.13 6.08 20.83
C SER A 43 -3.54 5.67 20.39
N GLY A 44 -3.88 4.39 20.49
CA GLY A 44 -5.21 3.88 20.10
C GLY A 44 -5.49 3.91 18.58
N GLY A 45 -4.46 3.83 17.73
CA GLY A 45 -4.61 3.80 16.27
C GLY A 45 -4.79 5.17 15.59
N THR A 46 -4.81 6.25 16.39
CA THR A 46 -4.95 7.63 15.91
C THR A 46 -3.75 8.47 16.33
N VAL A 47 -3.25 9.28 15.43
CA VAL A 47 -2.16 10.24 15.63
C VAL A 47 -2.76 11.65 15.59
N ARG A 48 -2.84 12.33 16.74
CA ARG A 48 -3.21 13.76 16.79
C ARG A 48 -1.99 14.64 16.57
N LEU A 49 -2.06 15.62 15.67
CA LEU A 49 -0.96 16.56 15.44
C LEU A 49 -0.95 17.62 16.54
N ASP A 50 -0.01 17.52 17.50
CA ASP A 50 0.10 18.48 18.61
C ASP A 50 1.18 19.54 18.36
N ARG A 51 1.14 20.59 19.19
CA ARG A 51 2.04 21.75 19.15
C ARG A 51 3.52 21.40 19.15
N ARG A 52 3.89 20.30 19.83
CA ARG A 52 5.30 19.91 20.06
C ARG A 52 5.99 19.30 18.83
N HIS A 53 5.22 18.89 17.82
CA HIS A 53 5.75 18.19 16.65
C HIS A 53 5.33 18.84 15.32
N LEU A 54 4.91 20.11 15.39
CA LEU A 54 4.65 20.96 14.24
C LEU A 54 5.90 21.77 13.94
N TYR A 55 6.46 21.57 12.77
CA TYR A 55 7.64 22.29 12.31
C TYR A 55 7.23 23.27 11.22
N ILE A 56 7.63 24.53 11.40
CA ILE A 56 7.39 25.62 10.45
C ILE A 56 8.72 25.96 9.80
N LEU A 57 8.78 25.95 8.47
CA LEU A 57 9.95 26.35 7.70
C LEU A 57 9.54 27.39 6.64
N PRO A 58 10.31 28.47 6.42
CA PRO A 58 10.06 29.35 5.30
C PRO A 58 10.19 28.57 3.98
N ALA A 59 9.18 28.68 3.13
CA ALA A 59 9.24 28.14 1.78
C ALA A 59 10.03 29.08 0.86
N ARG A 60 10.29 28.68 -0.39
CA ARG A 60 11.05 29.48 -1.36
C ARG A 60 10.45 30.89 -1.54
N GLY A 61 9.12 30.98 -1.60
CA GLY A 61 8.40 32.27 -1.65
C GLY A 61 8.55 33.09 -0.37
N GLY A 62 8.53 32.44 0.80
CA GLY A 62 8.76 33.12 2.08
C GLY A 62 10.17 33.69 2.24
N ILE A 63 11.19 32.99 1.72
CA ILE A 63 12.56 33.51 1.71
C ILE A 63 12.63 34.74 0.80
N GLY A 64 12.06 34.68 -0.41
CA GLY A 64 12.01 35.84 -1.32
C GLY A 64 11.27 37.03 -0.71
N PHE A 65 10.15 36.78 -0.05
CA PHE A 65 9.40 37.81 0.68
C PHE A 65 10.21 38.44 1.82
N ALA A 66 10.93 37.64 2.61
CA ALA A 66 11.79 38.15 3.69
C ALA A 66 12.96 39.01 3.15
N VAL A 67 13.57 38.60 2.03
CA VAL A 67 14.62 39.39 1.36
C VAL A 67 14.07 40.72 0.87
N LEU A 68 12.88 40.72 0.25
CA LEU A 68 12.21 41.94 -0.21
C LEU A 68 11.91 42.88 0.98
N LEU A 69 11.37 42.36 2.08
CA LEU A 69 11.14 43.15 3.29
C LEU A 69 12.44 43.75 3.83
N GLY A 70 13.53 42.98 3.84
CA GLY A 70 14.85 43.48 4.24
C GLY A 70 15.35 44.62 3.34
N ALA A 71 15.20 44.49 2.02
CA ALA A 71 15.58 45.53 1.07
C ALA A 71 14.72 46.79 1.21
N MET A 72 13.40 46.64 1.37
CA MET A 72 12.48 47.75 1.61
C MET A 72 12.80 48.48 2.92
N LEU A 73 13.10 47.73 3.98
CA LEU A 73 13.49 48.29 5.27
C LEU A 73 14.80 49.07 5.15
N LEU A 74 15.81 48.49 4.50
CA LEU A 74 17.12 49.15 4.31
C LEU A 74 17.00 50.42 3.46
N THR A 75 16.17 50.39 2.41
CA THR A 75 15.87 51.56 1.57
C THR A 75 15.17 52.64 2.39
N SER A 76 14.15 52.26 3.17
CA SER A 76 13.40 53.22 4.01
C SER A 76 14.29 53.84 5.09
N LEU A 77 15.21 53.06 5.66
CA LEU A 77 16.24 53.53 6.60
C LEU A 77 17.22 54.50 5.93
N ASN A 78 17.69 54.17 4.73
CA ASN A 78 18.68 54.99 4.02
C ASN A 78 18.10 56.36 3.59
N TYR A 79 16.87 56.37 3.09
CA TYR A 79 16.22 57.58 2.58
C TYR A 79 15.28 58.26 3.60
N ASN A 80 15.14 57.72 4.81
CA ASN A 80 14.24 58.21 5.86
C ASN A 80 12.77 58.40 5.38
N ILE A 81 12.26 57.46 4.58
CA ILE A 81 10.91 57.54 4.00
C ILE A 81 9.90 56.88 4.95
N SER A 82 9.12 57.70 5.67
CA SER A 82 8.09 57.25 6.63
C SER A 82 7.09 56.25 6.04
N LEU A 83 6.63 56.49 4.81
CA LEU A 83 5.69 55.60 4.12
C LEU A 83 6.28 54.21 3.84
N GLY A 84 7.59 54.14 3.57
CA GLY A 84 8.30 52.89 3.33
C GLY A 84 8.35 52.00 4.58
N PHE A 85 8.55 52.60 5.76
CA PHE A 85 8.43 51.89 7.03
C PHE A 85 7.01 51.35 7.26
N ALA A 86 5.99 52.19 7.06
CA ALA A 86 4.60 51.80 7.25
C ALA A 86 4.22 50.57 6.40
N LEU A 87 4.56 50.59 5.11
CA LEU A 87 4.29 49.48 4.20
C LEU A 87 5.09 48.22 4.57
N THR A 88 6.36 48.37 4.93
CA THR A 88 7.22 47.24 5.32
C THR A 88 6.69 46.54 6.57
N PHE A 89 6.28 47.29 7.60
CA PHE A 89 5.72 46.73 8.82
C PHE A 89 4.33 46.13 8.61
N LEU A 90 3.49 46.73 7.75
CA LEU A 90 2.21 46.14 7.36
C LEU A 90 2.40 44.76 6.72
N LEU A 91 3.30 44.66 5.75
CA LEU A 91 3.61 43.40 5.07
C LEU A 91 4.23 42.38 6.04
N ALA A 92 5.11 42.81 6.95
CA ALA A 92 5.65 41.94 8.00
C ALA A 92 4.54 41.38 8.90
N GLY A 93 3.56 42.20 9.29
CA GLY A 93 2.38 41.78 10.05
C GLY A 93 1.51 40.76 9.30
N ILE A 94 1.32 40.96 7.99
CA ILE A 94 0.66 39.98 7.12
C ILE A 94 1.46 38.67 7.09
N GLY A 95 2.78 38.73 6.94
CA GLY A 95 3.66 37.57 6.97
C GLY A 95 3.55 36.78 8.28
N MET A 96 3.56 37.47 9.42
CA MET A 96 3.35 36.87 10.75
C MET A 96 1.97 36.19 10.86
N SER A 97 0.93 36.83 10.32
CA SER A 97 -0.43 36.30 10.29
C SER A 97 -0.52 35.05 9.42
N CYS A 98 0.19 35.02 8.29
CA CYS A 98 0.30 33.84 7.43
C CYS A 98 1.00 32.68 8.13
N MET A 99 2.07 32.95 8.89
CA MET A 99 2.75 31.95 9.69
C MET A 99 1.81 31.34 10.74
N TRP A 100 1.04 32.18 11.44
CA TRP A 100 0.05 31.74 12.41
C TRP A 100 -1.06 30.89 11.78
N LEU A 101 -1.58 31.31 10.62
CA LEU A 101 -2.63 30.58 9.92
C LEU A 101 -2.12 29.24 9.39
N ALA A 102 -0.91 29.20 8.86
CA ALA A 102 -0.25 27.97 8.41
C ALA A 102 -0.06 26.98 9.58
N TYR A 103 0.32 27.48 10.75
CA TYR A 103 0.46 26.68 11.97
C TYR A 103 -0.89 26.11 12.42
N ARG A 104 -1.92 26.97 12.51
CA ARG A 104 -3.27 26.53 12.87
C ARG A 104 -3.77 25.47 11.91
N ASN A 105 -3.48 25.57 10.61
CA ASN A 105 -4.00 24.68 9.58
C ASN A 105 -3.72 23.17 9.80
N LEU A 106 -2.61 22.82 10.47
CA LEU A 106 -2.29 21.43 10.81
C LEU A 106 -2.49 21.10 12.29
N LEU A 107 -2.67 22.11 13.14
CA LEU A 107 -2.79 21.93 14.57
C LEU A 107 -4.05 21.11 14.92
N GLU A 108 -3.90 20.15 15.83
CA GLU A 108 -4.94 19.31 16.40
C GLU A 108 -5.70 18.39 15.44
N LEU A 109 -5.28 18.31 14.17
CA LEU A 109 -5.77 17.30 13.23
C LEU A 109 -5.55 15.88 13.77
N ALA A 110 -6.60 15.07 13.76
CA ALA A 110 -6.53 13.66 14.10
C ALA A 110 -6.38 12.83 12.81
N VAL A 111 -5.36 11.98 12.76
CA VAL A 111 -5.05 11.15 11.59
C VAL A 111 -5.12 9.70 12.01
N SER A 112 -5.97 8.91 11.38
CA SER A 112 -6.13 7.49 11.68
C SER A 112 -5.93 6.63 10.43
N ALA A 113 -5.67 5.35 10.68
CA ALA A 113 -5.63 4.33 9.64
C ALA A 113 -7.01 4.25 8.94
N GLY A 114 -7.04 4.40 7.62
CA GLY A 114 -8.21 4.12 6.80
C GLY A 114 -8.20 2.69 6.27
N THR A 115 -9.13 2.40 5.36
CA THR A 115 -9.22 1.10 4.70
C THR A 115 -8.09 0.93 3.68
N VAL A 116 -7.50 -0.27 3.64
CA VAL A 116 -6.51 -0.62 2.62
C VAL A 116 -6.91 -1.97 2.04
N ALA A 117 -7.22 -1.98 0.75
CA ALA A 117 -7.56 -3.21 0.04
C ALA A 117 -6.27 -3.95 -0.37
N PRO A 118 -6.27 -5.30 -0.37
CA PRO A 118 -5.23 -6.08 -1.02
C PRO A 118 -5.24 -5.81 -2.53
N VAL A 119 -4.07 -5.85 -3.15
CA VAL A 119 -3.91 -5.66 -4.61
C VAL A 119 -3.02 -6.74 -5.19
N HIS A 120 -3.01 -6.90 -6.52
CA HIS A 120 -2.07 -7.80 -7.18
C HIS A 120 -0.74 -7.07 -7.47
N ALA A 121 0.34 -7.84 -7.55
CA ALA A 121 1.65 -7.31 -7.94
C ALA A 121 1.55 -6.62 -9.32
N GLY A 122 2.21 -5.48 -9.47
CA GLY A 122 2.11 -4.61 -10.65
C GLY A 122 1.01 -3.54 -10.56
N GLN A 123 0.12 -3.60 -9.57
CA GLN A 123 -0.92 -2.58 -9.36
C GLN A 123 -0.53 -1.50 -8.34
N LEU A 124 -1.36 -0.46 -8.22
CA LEU A 124 -1.21 0.59 -7.21
C LEU A 124 -2.03 0.24 -5.95
N ALA A 125 -1.35 0.06 -4.82
CA ALA A 125 -1.99 -0.07 -3.51
C ALA A 125 -2.43 1.30 -3.00
N VAL A 126 -3.72 1.45 -2.69
CA VAL A 126 -4.28 2.70 -2.18
C VAL A 126 -4.33 2.67 -0.66
N PHE A 127 -3.44 3.41 -0.02
CA PHE A 127 -3.44 3.61 1.43
C PHE A 127 -4.29 4.83 1.78
N ALA A 128 -5.49 4.58 2.32
CA ALA A 128 -6.35 5.64 2.83
C ALA A 128 -5.91 6.07 4.24
N LEU A 129 -5.65 7.35 4.41
CA LEU A 129 -5.43 7.99 5.70
C LEU A 129 -6.66 8.83 6.02
N ARG A 130 -7.38 8.49 7.07
CA ARG A 130 -8.53 9.29 7.49
C ARG A 130 -8.03 10.47 8.31
N VAL A 131 -8.46 11.66 7.95
CA VAL A 131 -8.15 12.91 8.63
C VAL A 131 -9.45 13.48 9.18
N ASP A 132 -9.48 13.75 10.47
CA ASP A 132 -10.60 14.31 11.19
C ASP A 132 -10.23 15.69 11.73
N ASN A 133 -11.07 16.67 11.39
CA ASN A 133 -10.98 18.03 11.89
C ASN A 133 -12.03 18.26 12.99
N ALA A 134 -11.59 18.26 14.25
CA ALA A 134 -12.48 18.54 15.38
C ALA A 134 -12.82 20.04 15.53
N ASP A 135 -12.09 20.94 14.86
CA ASP A 135 -12.28 22.39 14.99
C ASP A 135 -13.32 22.92 14.00
N ALA A 136 -13.96 24.04 14.35
CA ALA A 136 -14.90 24.75 13.48
C ALA A 136 -14.23 25.43 12.27
N GLY A 137 -12.91 25.63 12.31
CA GLY A 137 -12.16 26.25 11.22
C GLY A 137 -11.83 25.26 10.11
N ALA A 138 -11.97 25.67 8.85
CA ALA A 138 -11.56 24.88 7.70
C ALA A 138 -10.03 24.64 7.68
N ARG A 139 -9.63 23.48 7.16
CA ARG A 139 -8.23 23.06 6.95
C ARG A 139 -7.96 22.93 5.47
N ILE A 140 -7.11 23.79 4.92
CA ILE A 140 -6.98 23.98 3.48
C ILE A 140 -5.66 23.41 2.98
N GLY A 141 -5.70 22.64 1.89
CA GLY A 141 -4.50 22.17 1.20
C GLY A 141 -3.57 21.37 2.10
N ILE A 142 -4.12 20.38 2.80
CA ILE A 142 -3.34 19.37 3.54
C ILE A 142 -2.77 18.41 2.50
N GLU A 143 -1.45 18.24 2.48
CA GLU A 143 -0.76 17.29 1.62
C GLU A 143 -0.20 16.13 2.44
N ALA A 144 -0.42 14.88 2.01
CA ALA A 144 0.31 13.72 2.50
C ALA A 144 1.40 13.31 1.50
N ARG A 145 2.60 13.05 2.01
CA ARG A 145 3.75 12.56 1.23
C ARG A 145 4.44 11.42 1.95
N VAL A 146 5.03 10.51 1.19
CA VAL A 146 5.89 9.44 1.70
C VAL A 146 7.33 9.75 1.29
N PRO A 147 8.18 10.32 2.17
CA PRO A 147 9.53 10.75 1.79
C PRO A 147 10.43 9.61 1.27
N ALA A 148 10.15 8.37 1.67
CA ALA A 148 10.87 7.19 1.20
C ALA A 148 10.52 6.80 -0.26
N LEU A 149 9.41 7.31 -0.79
CA LEU A 149 8.89 7.00 -2.12
C LEU A 149 8.63 8.32 -2.88
N PRO A 150 9.69 8.97 -3.41
CA PRO A 150 9.57 10.29 -4.02
C PRO A 150 8.73 10.31 -5.29
N ASP A 151 8.63 9.18 -5.99
CA ASP A 151 7.86 9.04 -7.24
C ASP A 151 6.34 8.93 -6.98
N VAL A 152 5.93 8.69 -5.73
CA VAL A 152 4.52 8.66 -5.35
C VAL A 152 3.99 10.09 -5.26
N LEU A 153 2.92 10.36 -6.02
CA LEU A 153 2.27 11.66 -6.02
C LEU A 153 1.70 11.99 -4.62
N PRO A 154 1.82 13.25 -4.17
CA PRO A 154 1.20 13.68 -2.93
C PRO A 154 -0.33 13.59 -3.03
N ALA A 155 -0.96 13.08 -1.98
CA ALA A 155 -2.41 13.20 -1.83
C ALA A 155 -2.74 14.58 -1.23
N THR A 156 -3.79 15.24 -1.71
CA THR A 156 -4.23 16.53 -1.20
C THR A 156 -5.66 16.46 -0.67
N LEU A 157 -5.94 17.23 0.38
CA LEU A 157 -7.25 17.27 1.02
C LEU A 157 -7.50 18.68 1.58
N THR A 158 -8.72 19.16 1.39
CA THR A 158 -9.27 20.33 2.09
C THR A 158 -10.48 19.86 2.87
N LEU A 159 -10.58 20.29 4.12
CA LEU A 159 -11.65 19.96 5.04
C LEU A 159 -12.33 21.24 5.50
N ASP A 160 -13.65 21.22 5.56
CA ASP A 160 -14.41 22.26 6.26
C ASP A 160 -14.33 22.07 7.78
N GLY A 161 -14.95 22.98 8.52
CA GLY A 161 -15.09 22.84 9.97
C GLY A 161 -15.85 21.58 10.35
N HIS A 162 -15.40 20.87 11.39
CA HIS A 162 -16.02 19.64 11.89
C HIS A 162 -16.14 18.51 10.84
N ALA A 163 -15.34 18.55 9.78
CA ALA A 163 -15.38 17.58 8.69
C ALA A 163 -14.31 16.50 8.83
N SER A 164 -14.61 15.33 8.28
CA SER A 164 -13.69 14.21 8.07
C SER A 164 -13.44 14.02 6.58
N GLY A 165 -12.24 13.58 6.21
CA GLY A 165 -11.92 13.21 4.84
C GLY A 165 -10.79 12.21 4.76
N THR A 166 -10.45 11.81 3.54
CA THR A 166 -9.48 10.73 3.29
C THR A 166 -8.39 11.21 2.35
N LEU A 167 -7.13 11.05 2.77
CA LEU A 167 -5.95 11.20 1.91
C LEU A 167 -5.57 9.84 1.34
N ALA A 168 -5.69 9.67 0.02
CA ALA A 168 -5.43 8.41 -0.68
C ALA A 168 -4.03 8.40 -1.30
N LEU A 169 -3.08 7.69 -0.67
CA LEU A 169 -1.72 7.52 -1.18
C LEU A 169 -1.65 6.29 -2.10
N HIS A 170 -1.24 6.50 -3.35
CA HIS A 170 -1.13 5.45 -4.35
C HIS A 170 0.31 4.93 -4.41
N VAL A 171 0.56 3.78 -3.80
CA VAL A 171 1.90 3.20 -3.68
C VAL A 171 2.05 2.02 -4.65
N PRO A 172 3.09 1.99 -5.51
CA PRO A 172 3.29 0.87 -6.44
C PRO A 172 3.62 -0.43 -5.70
N ALA A 173 2.81 -1.46 -5.94
CA ALA A 173 2.97 -2.79 -5.36
C ALA A 173 3.78 -3.69 -6.31
N LEU A 174 5.11 -3.51 -6.33
CA LEU A 174 5.98 -4.17 -7.32
C LEU A 174 6.22 -5.67 -7.07
N ARG A 175 6.11 -6.12 -5.83
CA ARG A 175 6.40 -7.50 -5.42
C ARG A 175 5.29 -8.01 -4.51
N ARG A 176 5.01 -9.33 -4.59
CA ARG A 176 4.06 -9.99 -3.69
C ARG A 176 4.56 -9.96 -2.24
N GLY A 177 3.63 -10.12 -1.31
CA GLY A 177 3.90 -10.19 0.12
C GLY A 177 3.32 -9.01 0.87
N ARG A 178 3.83 -8.75 2.08
CA ARG A 178 3.34 -7.63 2.91
C ARG A 178 3.99 -6.33 2.46
N LEU A 179 3.17 -5.40 1.99
CA LEU A 179 3.58 -4.03 1.69
C LEU A 179 3.20 -3.14 2.87
N ALA A 180 4.20 -2.74 3.65
CA ALA A 180 4.04 -1.75 4.72
C ALA A 180 4.16 -0.34 4.15
N LEU A 181 3.26 0.55 4.55
CA LEU A 181 3.36 1.98 4.24
C LEU A 181 4.52 2.59 5.04
N PRO A 182 5.54 3.16 4.39
CA PRO A 182 6.58 3.88 5.11
C PRO A 182 6.02 5.13 5.79
N ARG A 183 6.82 5.75 6.65
CA ARG A 183 6.43 6.94 7.43
C ARG A 183 5.85 8.05 6.54
N VAL A 184 4.64 8.50 6.86
CA VAL A 184 3.95 9.58 6.15
C VAL A 184 4.29 10.94 6.79
N VAL A 185 4.43 11.95 5.95
CA VAL A 185 4.56 13.35 6.35
C VAL A 185 3.34 14.11 5.85
N LEU A 186 2.63 14.74 6.78
CA LEU A 186 1.59 15.70 6.47
C LEU A 186 2.21 17.09 6.40
N SER A 187 1.84 17.87 5.39
CA SER A 187 2.29 19.25 5.27
C SER A 187 1.25 20.16 4.65
N SER A 188 1.31 21.46 4.93
CA SER A 188 0.54 22.46 4.21
C SER A 188 1.38 23.70 3.95
N ARG A 189 0.99 24.43 2.90
CA ARG A 189 1.56 25.71 2.47
C ARG A 189 0.54 26.85 2.49
N PHE A 190 -0.66 26.60 3.01
CA PHE A 190 -1.70 27.61 3.15
C PHE A 190 -1.23 28.74 4.08
N PRO A 191 -1.56 30.03 3.81
CA PRO A 191 -2.35 30.53 2.68
C PRO A 191 -1.54 30.82 1.40
N PHE A 192 -0.49 31.64 1.48
CA PHE A 192 0.21 32.16 0.30
C PHE A 192 1.48 31.39 -0.07
N GLY A 193 1.74 30.24 0.53
CA GLY A 193 2.97 29.49 0.29
C GLY A 193 4.24 30.15 0.81
N LEU A 194 4.13 31.10 1.75
CA LEU A 194 5.27 31.71 2.43
C LEU A 194 5.93 30.75 3.43
N PHE A 195 5.12 29.96 4.12
CA PHE A 195 5.57 28.99 5.11
C PHE A 195 5.11 27.60 4.73
N ARG A 196 5.93 26.60 5.06
CA ARG A 196 5.57 25.20 5.02
C ARG A 196 5.51 24.68 6.44
N VAL A 197 4.31 24.28 6.88
CA VAL A 197 4.11 23.58 8.15
C VAL A 197 4.03 22.10 7.86
N TRP A 198 4.70 21.29 8.67
CA TRP A 198 4.69 19.85 8.48
C TRP A 198 4.80 19.09 9.79
N SER A 199 4.29 17.87 9.78
CA SER A 199 4.39 16.93 10.90
C SER A 199 4.41 15.48 10.40
N HIS A 200 4.89 14.58 11.24
CA HIS A 200 4.93 13.15 10.94
C HIS A 200 3.64 12.46 11.40
N ALA A 201 3.00 11.73 10.51
CA ALA A 201 1.89 10.83 10.82
C ALA A 201 2.40 9.39 10.65
N ASP A 202 2.87 8.79 11.75
CA ASP A 202 3.37 7.41 11.73
C ASP A 202 2.23 6.45 12.09
N LEU A 203 1.76 5.71 11.09
CA LEU A 203 0.65 4.77 11.17
C LEU A 203 1.15 3.43 10.64
N PRO A 204 1.06 2.33 11.42
CA PRO A 204 1.52 1.00 11.02
C PRO A 204 0.51 0.36 10.04
N LEU A 205 0.32 1.01 8.88
CA LEU A 205 -0.53 0.52 7.80
C LEU A 205 0.25 -0.49 6.96
N SER A 206 -0.36 -1.63 6.70
CA SER A 206 0.17 -2.63 5.77
C SER A 206 -0.95 -3.26 4.98
N THR A 207 -0.69 -3.57 3.72
CA THR A 207 -1.58 -4.39 2.89
C THR A 207 -0.86 -5.62 2.39
N LEU A 208 -1.63 -6.58 1.91
CA LEU A 208 -1.11 -7.76 1.27
C LEU A 208 -1.15 -7.57 -0.24
N VAL A 209 -0.04 -7.90 -0.89
CA VAL A 209 0.10 -7.91 -2.34
C VAL A 209 0.08 -9.35 -2.81
N TYR A 210 -0.96 -9.72 -3.55
CA TYR A 210 -1.10 -11.04 -4.17
C TYR A 210 -0.16 -11.16 -5.38
N PRO A 211 0.20 -12.37 -5.82
CA PRO A 211 0.90 -12.56 -7.09
C PRO A 211 0.09 -11.95 -8.25
N ALA A 212 0.79 -11.43 -9.25
CA ALA A 212 0.17 -11.01 -10.50
C ALA A 212 -0.40 -12.25 -11.22
N PRO A 213 -1.69 -12.29 -11.60
CA PRO A 213 -2.21 -13.42 -12.36
C PRO A 213 -1.54 -13.47 -13.74
N GLU A 214 -1.22 -14.69 -14.21
CA GLU A 214 -0.79 -14.92 -15.59
C GLU A 214 -1.90 -14.53 -16.56
N ALA A 215 -1.59 -13.70 -17.56
CA ALA A 215 -2.59 -13.14 -18.48
C ALA A 215 -3.24 -14.21 -19.38
N ASP A 216 -2.42 -15.10 -19.96
CA ASP A 216 -2.84 -16.17 -20.87
C ASP A 216 -2.58 -17.54 -20.24
N ALA A 217 -3.10 -17.75 -19.03
CA ALA A 217 -2.90 -19.00 -18.30
C ALA A 217 -3.54 -20.19 -19.06
N PRO A 218 -2.86 -21.35 -19.12
CA PRO A 218 -3.46 -22.57 -19.67
C PRO A 218 -4.70 -22.97 -18.87
N PRO A 219 -5.59 -23.82 -19.43
CA PRO A 219 -6.80 -24.23 -18.73
C PRO A 219 -6.45 -24.89 -17.38
N PRO A 220 -7.23 -24.61 -16.32
CA PRO A 220 -6.98 -25.19 -15.01
C PRO A 220 -7.10 -26.72 -15.04
N PRO A 221 -6.35 -27.44 -14.18
CA PRO A 221 -6.34 -28.91 -14.16
C PRO A 221 -7.74 -29.48 -13.95
N ALA A 222 -8.04 -30.63 -14.56
CA ALA A 222 -9.34 -31.27 -14.44
C ALA A 222 -9.72 -31.51 -12.97
N ALA A 223 -11.02 -31.42 -12.68
CA ALA A 223 -11.50 -31.60 -11.32
C ALA A 223 -11.32 -33.06 -10.89
N TYR A 224 -10.75 -33.26 -9.69
CA TYR A 224 -10.49 -34.58 -9.15
C TYR A 224 -11.77 -35.17 -8.57
N ARG A 225 -12.08 -36.42 -8.94
CA ARG A 225 -13.14 -37.22 -8.33
C ARG A 225 -12.50 -38.29 -7.45
N PRO A 226 -12.65 -38.24 -6.12
CA PRO A 226 -12.24 -39.34 -5.26
C PRO A 226 -12.97 -40.62 -5.70
N GLY A 227 -12.23 -41.65 -6.11
CA GLY A 227 -12.77 -42.95 -6.55
C GLY A 227 -12.62 -43.26 -8.05
N ALA A 228 -11.96 -42.40 -8.84
CA ALA A 228 -11.70 -42.67 -10.26
C ALA A 228 -10.38 -43.42 -10.55
N ASP A 229 -9.51 -43.59 -9.55
CA ASP A 229 -8.21 -44.24 -9.72
C ASP A 229 -8.28 -45.72 -9.29
N ASP A 230 -8.87 -46.54 -10.16
CA ASP A 230 -8.33 -47.89 -10.45
C ASP A 230 -8.64 -48.38 -11.88
N ALA A 231 -8.95 -47.48 -12.82
CA ALA A 231 -9.05 -47.87 -14.24
C ALA A 231 -8.61 -46.72 -15.14
N GLY A 232 -7.51 -46.96 -15.86
CA GLY A 232 -6.88 -46.01 -16.76
C GLY A 232 -7.82 -45.47 -17.86
N HIS A 233 -7.47 -44.29 -18.34
CA HIS A 233 -7.85 -43.71 -19.63
C HIS A 233 -9.32 -43.92 -20.05
N ALA A 234 -10.20 -43.03 -19.62
CA ALA A 234 -11.47 -42.83 -20.31
C ALA A 234 -11.78 -41.33 -20.50
N ALA A 235 -11.87 -41.01 -21.79
CA ALA A 235 -12.26 -39.79 -22.44
C ALA A 235 -13.32 -38.92 -21.76
N ALA A 236 -13.20 -37.62 -22.06
CA ALA A 236 -14.23 -36.59 -22.03
C ALA A 236 -15.67 -37.13 -22.09
N GLY A 237 -16.33 -37.16 -20.92
CA GLY A 237 -17.78 -37.27 -20.83
C GLY A 237 -18.40 -35.89 -21.00
N VAL A 238 -19.01 -35.67 -22.17
CA VAL A 238 -20.04 -34.65 -22.45
C VAL A 238 -21.00 -34.54 -21.26
N PRO A 239 -21.48 -33.35 -20.86
CA PRO A 239 -22.55 -33.24 -19.88
C PRO A 239 -23.85 -33.75 -20.50
N GLY A 240 -24.08 -35.06 -20.38
CA GLY A 240 -25.39 -35.67 -20.57
C GLY A 240 -26.27 -35.22 -19.42
N ASP A 241 -27.21 -34.35 -19.73
CA ASP A 241 -28.49 -34.22 -19.04
C ASP A 241 -29.09 -35.62 -18.80
N ASP A 242 -29.77 -35.80 -17.68
CA ASP A 242 -30.25 -37.08 -17.13
C ASP A 242 -29.19 -37.96 -16.42
N GLY A 243 -28.70 -37.45 -15.28
CA GLY A 243 -28.26 -38.33 -14.21
C GLY A 243 -29.42 -39.25 -13.82
N ILE A 244 -29.28 -40.54 -14.15
CA ILE A 244 -30.28 -41.57 -13.88
C ILE A 244 -30.42 -41.70 -12.35
N ASP A 245 -31.37 -40.95 -11.81
CA ASP A 245 -31.71 -40.93 -10.40
C ASP A 245 -32.14 -42.36 -10.02
N GLN A 246 -31.30 -43.12 -9.32
CA GLN A 246 -31.67 -44.47 -8.91
C GLN A 246 -32.82 -44.34 -7.91
N LEU A 247 -34.04 -44.61 -8.38
CA LEU A 247 -35.24 -44.57 -7.56
C LEU A 247 -35.38 -45.90 -6.83
N ARG A 248 -35.38 -45.86 -5.50
CA ARG A 248 -35.65 -47.02 -4.65
C ARG A 248 -37.01 -46.83 -3.97
N ARG A 249 -37.68 -47.94 -3.61
CA ARG A 249 -38.86 -47.86 -2.72
C ARG A 249 -38.48 -47.19 -1.40
N TYR A 250 -39.27 -46.19 -1.01
CA TYR A 250 -39.15 -45.49 0.26
C TYR A 250 -39.19 -46.50 1.41
N ARG A 251 -38.24 -46.40 2.34
CA ARG A 251 -38.27 -47.14 3.61
C ARG A 251 -38.56 -46.18 4.75
N SER A 252 -39.26 -46.68 5.76
CA SER A 252 -39.51 -45.90 6.98
C SER A 252 -38.17 -45.50 7.61
N GLY A 253 -37.90 -44.19 7.67
CA GLY A 253 -36.60 -43.62 8.07
C GLY A 253 -35.90 -42.82 6.97
N ASP A 254 -36.33 -42.93 5.71
CA ASP A 254 -35.81 -42.07 4.64
C ASP A 254 -36.31 -40.62 4.83
N PRO A 255 -35.44 -39.60 4.69
CA PRO A 255 -35.83 -38.22 4.91
C PRO A 255 -36.77 -37.73 3.79
N LEU A 256 -37.84 -37.00 4.16
CA LEU A 256 -38.91 -36.58 3.25
C LEU A 256 -38.43 -35.78 2.04
N HIS A 257 -37.32 -35.04 2.14
CA HIS A 257 -36.75 -34.25 1.04
C HIS A 257 -36.19 -35.13 -0.10
N ARG A 258 -35.96 -36.42 0.13
CA ARG A 258 -35.51 -37.38 -0.90
C ARG A 258 -36.65 -38.07 -1.63
N ILE A 259 -37.91 -37.82 -1.25
CA ILE A 259 -39.07 -38.42 -1.94
C ILE A 259 -39.17 -37.83 -3.35
N ALA A 260 -39.12 -38.70 -4.35
CA ALA A 260 -39.34 -38.33 -5.74
C ALA A 260 -40.85 -38.17 -6.00
N TRP A 261 -41.42 -37.06 -5.55
CA TRP A 261 -42.87 -36.79 -5.58
C TRP A 261 -43.49 -37.00 -6.97
N LYS A 262 -42.82 -36.53 -8.03
CA LYS A 262 -43.29 -36.68 -9.42
C LYS A 262 -43.41 -38.15 -9.85
N HIS A 263 -42.42 -38.99 -9.51
CA HIS A 263 -42.47 -40.43 -9.81
C HIS A 263 -43.40 -41.19 -8.88
N SER A 264 -43.49 -40.77 -7.62
CA SER A 264 -44.36 -41.39 -6.62
C SER A 264 -45.83 -41.19 -6.94
N ALA A 265 -46.21 -40.00 -7.39
CA ALA A 265 -47.56 -39.68 -7.84
C ALA A 265 -47.98 -40.48 -9.09
N ARG A 266 -47.05 -40.69 -10.04
CA ARG A 266 -47.34 -41.42 -11.28
C ARG A 266 -47.45 -42.94 -11.09
N THR A 267 -46.73 -43.51 -10.14
CA THR A 267 -46.69 -44.96 -9.89
C THR A 267 -47.55 -45.41 -8.71
N GLY A 268 -48.11 -44.48 -7.94
CA GLY A 268 -48.90 -44.75 -6.73
C GLY A 268 -48.09 -45.37 -5.59
N ARG A 269 -46.75 -45.33 -5.66
CA ARG A 269 -45.84 -45.92 -4.67
C ARG A 269 -44.80 -44.88 -4.27
N TRP A 270 -44.50 -44.81 -2.98
CA TRP A 270 -43.46 -43.93 -2.45
C TRP A 270 -42.07 -44.34 -2.96
N LEU A 271 -41.44 -43.46 -3.73
CA LEU A 271 -40.10 -43.64 -4.27
C LEU A 271 -39.17 -42.59 -3.66
N SER A 272 -38.02 -43.05 -3.16
CA SER A 272 -36.95 -42.23 -2.60
C SER A 272 -35.76 -42.22 -3.57
N ARG A 273 -35.13 -41.07 -3.75
CA ARG A 273 -33.88 -40.90 -4.49
C ARG A 273 -32.75 -41.56 -3.68
N SER A 274 -32.14 -42.60 -4.25
CA SER A 274 -31.08 -43.38 -3.59
C SER A 274 -29.66 -43.06 -4.09
N GLY A 275 -29.52 -42.12 -5.02
CA GLY A 275 -28.22 -41.57 -5.38
C GLY A 275 -27.68 -40.66 -4.28
N ASP A 276 -26.38 -40.75 -4.01
CA ASP A 276 -25.70 -39.69 -3.28
C ASP A 276 -25.87 -38.36 -4.03
N PRO A 277 -26.01 -37.23 -3.32
CA PRO A 277 -25.99 -35.93 -3.98
C PRO A 277 -24.73 -35.86 -4.86
N PRO A 278 -24.82 -35.27 -6.07
CA PRO A 278 -23.66 -35.17 -6.94
C PRO A 278 -22.53 -34.48 -6.17
N GLN A 279 -21.50 -35.26 -5.78
CA GLN A 279 -20.30 -34.70 -5.21
C GLN A 279 -19.66 -33.86 -6.30
N ARG A 280 -19.61 -32.55 -6.08
CA ARG A 280 -18.92 -31.65 -7.00
C ARG A 280 -17.45 -32.08 -6.99
N PRO A 281 -16.85 -32.33 -8.16
CA PRO A 281 -15.46 -32.75 -8.20
C PRO A 281 -14.60 -31.59 -7.69
N ALA A 282 -13.86 -31.84 -6.61
CA ALA A 282 -12.96 -30.85 -6.03
C ALA A 282 -11.76 -30.66 -6.96
N ARG A 283 -11.36 -29.41 -7.21
CA ARG A 283 -10.22 -29.11 -8.07
C ARG A 283 -9.00 -28.80 -7.20
N TRP A 284 -7.96 -29.63 -7.32
CA TRP A 284 -6.68 -29.37 -6.66
C TRP A 284 -5.79 -28.53 -7.57
N LEU A 285 -5.34 -27.39 -7.05
CA LEU A 285 -4.30 -26.56 -7.65
C LEU A 285 -2.97 -26.95 -7.00
N ASP A 286 -2.21 -27.81 -7.68
CA ASP A 286 -1.00 -28.42 -7.13
C ASP A 286 0.27 -27.77 -7.70
N TRP A 287 1.14 -27.31 -6.80
CA TRP A 287 2.48 -26.82 -7.13
C TRP A 287 3.33 -27.80 -7.92
N GLN A 288 3.29 -29.08 -7.55
CA GLN A 288 4.14 -30.14 -8.09
C GLN A 288 3.67 -30.64 -9.46
N ALA A 289 2.39 -30.47 -9.78
CA ALA A 289 1.83 -30.83 -11.08
C ALA A 289 2.28 -29.89 -12.22
N MET A 290 2.96 -28.78 -11.91
CA MET A 290 3.45 -27.82 -12.91
C MET A 290 4.80 -28.23 -13.51
N PRO A 291 5.08 -27.86 -14.78
CA PRO A 291 6.32 -28.22 -15.48
C PRO A 291 7.58 -27.87 -14.69
N ALA A 292 8.53 -28.82 -14.63
CA ALA A 292 9.75 -28.70 -13.83
C ALA A 292 10.62 -27.47 -14.15
N GLY A 293 10.56 -26.95 -15.40
CA GLY A 293 11.34 -25.78 -15.84
C GLY A 293 10.76 -24.41 -15.49
N MET A 294 9.59 -24.35 -14.83
CA MET A 294 8.96 -23.08 -14.47
C MET A 294 9.53 -22.51 -13.17
N ASP A 295 9.85 -21.22 -13.18
CA ASP A 295 10.30 -20.48 -12.01
C ASP A 295 9.19 -20.39 -10.95
N ALA A 296 9.60 -20.17 -9.70
CA ALA A 296 8.68 -20.15 -8.58
C ALA A 296 7.62 -19.03 -8.72
N GLU A 297 7.99 -17.88 -9.30
CA GLU A 297 7.04 -16.78 -9.50
C GLU A 297 5.98 -17.12 -10.53
N ALA A 298 6.36 -17.64 -11.72
CA ALA A 298 5.35 -17.98 -12.72
C ALA A 298 4.41 -19.09 -12.23
N ARG A 299 4.90 -20.05 -11.43
CA ARG A 299 4.01 -21.04 -10.77
C ARG A 299 2.97 -20.37 -9.88
N LEU A 300 3.36 -19.40 -9.06
CA LEU A 300 2.43 -18.65 -8.21
C LEU A 300 1.46 -17.79 -9.03
N SER A 301 1.93 -17.15 -10.10
CA SER A 301 1.11 -16.37 -11.02
C SER A 301 0.05 -17.22 -11.71
N ARG A 302 0.41 -18.45 -12.11
CA ARG A 302 -0.51 -19.44 -12.69
C ARG A 302 -1.54 -19.94 -11.69
N LEU A 303 -1.11 -20.30 -10.49
CA LEU A 303 -2.01 -20.69 -9.40
C LEU A 303 -2.99 -19.56 -9.06
N CYS A 304 -2.51 -18.31 -9.02
CA CYS A 304 -3.33 -17.13 -8.84
C CYS A 304 -4.37 -16.99 -9.97
N ALA A 305 -3.93 -17.11 -11.23
CA ALA A 305 -4.84 -17.04 -12.38
C ALA A 305 -5.94 -18.12 -12.33
N TRP A 306 -5.58 -19.37 -12.04
CA TRP A 306 -6.55 -20.47 -11.90
C TRP A 306 -7.53 -20.25 -10.75
N LEU A 307 -7.06 -19.74 -9.62
CA LEU A 307 -7.91 -19.42 -8.47
C LEU A 307 -8.86 -18.27 -8.77
N LEU A 308 -8.44 -17.27 -9.55
CA LEU A 308 -9.28 -16.14 -9.93
C LEU A 308 -10.30 -16.48 -11.03
N ALA A 309 -9.95 -17.41 -11.93
CA ALA A 309 -10.81 -17.88 -13.02
C ALA A 309 -11.89 -18.87 -12.56
N ALA A 310 -11.71 -19.49 -11.40
CA ALA A 310 -12.67 -20.43 -10.86
C ALA A 310 -13.93 -19.72 -10.32
N PRO A 311 -15.13 -20.31 -10.50
CA PRO A 311 -16.37 -19.74 -9.99
C PRO A 311 -16.42 -19.85 -8.45
N ASP A 312 -17.18 -18.97 -7.81
CA ASP A 312 -17.23 -18.86 -6.34
C ASP A 312 -17.78 -20.12 -5.64
N ASP A 313 -18.53 -20.96 -6.37
CA ASP A 313 -19.14 -22.19 -5.90
C ASP A 313 -18.31 -23.45 -6.21
N ALA A 314 -17.14 -23.30 -6.83
CA ALA A 314 -16.19 -24.38 -7.02
C ALA A 314 -15.45 -24.72 -5.72
N GLU A 315 -15.32 -26.01 -5.44
CA GLU A 315 -14.46 -26.51 -4.36
C GLU A 315 -13.03 -26.58 -4.87
N ILE A 316 -12.16 -25.74 -4.30
CA ILE A 316 -10.77 -25.60 -4.75
C ILE A 316 -9.84 -25.93 -3.59
N GLY A 317 -8.95 -26.89 -3.76
CA GLY A 317 -7.83 -27.14 -2.85
C GLY A 317 -6.55 -26.50 -3.38
N LEU A 318 -5.68 -26.02 -2.50
CA LEU A 318 -4.39 -25.44 -2.89
C LEU A 318 -3.26 -26.23 -2.19
N ARG A 319 -2.32 -26.76 -2.97
CA ARG A 319 -1.10 -27.40 -2.45
C ARG A 319 0.11 -26.59 -2.84
N LEU A 320 0.82 -26.08 -1.84
CA LEU A 320 2.10 -25.42 -1.96
C LEU A 320 3.16 -26.22 -1.19
N PRO A 321 4.45 -26.10 -1.52
CA PRO A 321 5.49 -26.75 -0.73
C PRO A 321 5.42 -26.29 0.73
N GLY A 322 5.12 -27.23 1.65
CA GLY A 322 4.98 -26.97 3.09
C GLY A 322 3.63 -26.39 3.54
N LEU A 323 2.63 -26.30 2.65
CA LEU A 323 1.30 -25.81 3.00
C LEU A 323 0.21 -26.46 2.13
N ASP A 324 -0.70 -27.19 2.76
CA ASP A 324 -1.88 -27.76 2.12
C ASP A 324 -3.15 -27.11 2.67
N LEU A 325 -3.94 -26.50 1.78
CA LEU A 325 -5.27 -26.00 2.07
C LEU A 325 -6.31 -26.95 1.47
N PRO A 326 -7.16 -27.58 2.29
CA PRO A 326 -8.15 -28.54 1.81
C PRO A 326 -9.19 -27.85 0.91
N PRO A 327 -9.87 -28.60 0.04
CA PRO A 327 -10.90 -28.05 -0.83
C PRO A 327 -12.04 -27.44 -0.02
N ALA A 328 -12.32 -26.18 -0.32
CA ALA A 328 -13.48 -25.46 0.18
C ALA A 328 -13.94 -24.45 -0.89
N CYS A 329 -15.08 -23.82 -0.66
CA CYS A 329 -15.69 -22.86 -1.57
C CYS A 329 -15.93 -21.50 -0.88
N GLY A 330 -16.26 -20.49 -1.67
CA GLY A 330 -16.61 -19.15 -1.19
C GLY A 330 -15.45 -18.16 -1.06
N ALA A 331 -15.82 -16.89 -0.88
CA ALA A 331 -14.90 -15.76 -0.91
C ALA A 331 -13.85 -15.78 0.21
N SER A 332 -14.19 -16.29 1.39
CA SER A 332 -13.25 -16.41 2.51
C SER A 332 -12.13 -17.41 2.21
N HIS A 333 -12.46 -18.55 1.60
CA HIS A 333 -11.48 -19.56 1.19
C HIS A 333 -10.60 -19.08 0.05
N ARG A 334 -11.20 -18.44 -0.97
CA ARG A 334 -10.44 -17.80 -2.06
C ARG A 334 -9.44 -16.78 -1.52
N ARG A 335 -9.85 -15.95 -0.55
CA ARG A 335 -8.97 -15.01 0.13
C ARG A 335 -7.84 -15.73 0.89
N ALA A 336 -8.13 -16.79 1.64
CA ALA A 336 -7.11 -17.56 2.35
C ALA A 336 -6.07 -18.18 1.39
N CYS A 337 -6.52 -18.67 0.24
CA CYS A 337 -5.62 -19.18 -0.81
C CYS A 337 -4.75 -18.07 -1.42
N LEU A 338 -5.31 -16.90 -1.71
CA LEU A 338 -4.55 -15.74 -2.18
C LEU A 338 -3.54 -15.24 -1.12
N GLU A 339 -3.93 -15.26 0.15
CA GLU A 339 -3.05 -14.93 1.29
C GLU A 339 -1.88 -15.90 1.40
N ALA A 340 -2.13 -17.20 1.23
CA ALA A 340 -1.09 -18.23 1.18
C ALA A 340 -0.11 -17.99 0.03
N LEU A 341 -0.61 -17.72 -1.19
CA LEU A 341 0.20 -17.43 -2.36
C LEU A 341 1.07 -16.18 -2.20
N ALA A 342 0.54 -15.14 -1.54
CA ALA A 342 1.28 -13.89 -1.29
C ALA A 342 2.41 -14.05 -0.27
N LEU A 343 2.21 -14.87 0.77
CA LEU A 343 3.15 -15.00 1.88
C LEU A 343 4.18 -16.12 1.67
N TRP A 344 3.98 -17.02 0.72
CA TRP A 344 4.92 -18.12 0.45
C TRP A 344 6.25 -17.64 -0.17
N PRO A 345 7.42 -18.15 0.28
CA PRO A 345 7.64 -19.22 1.26
C PRO A 345 7.71 -18.75 2.73
N GLN A 346 7.59 -17.45 2.96
CA GLN A 346 7.78 -16.79 4.26
C GLN A 346 6.58 -16.96 5.21
N HIS A 347 5.72 -17.96 5.02
CA HIS A 347 4.56 -18.17 5.88
C HIS A 347 5.08 -18.48 7.30
N PRO A 348 4.89 -17.60 8.29
CA PRO A 348 5.27 -17.94 9.65
C PRO A 348 4.43 -19.14 10.07
N ALA A 349 5.09 -20.23 10.46
CA ALA A 349 4.42 -21.39 11.03
C ALA A 349 3.42 -20.92 12.08
N ARG A 350 2.15 -21.31 11.92
CA ARG A 350 1.06 -20.92 12.81
C ARG A 350 1.47 -21.29 14.24
N PRO A 351 1.59 -20.33 15.19
CA PRO A 351 1.90 -20.67 16.57
C PRO A 351 0.64 -21.30 17.18
N GLY A 352 0.54 -22.64 17.16
CA GLY A 352 -0.66 -23.30 17.68
C GLY A 352 -0.84 -24.80 17.45
N ALA A 353 0.09 -25.50 16.79
CA ALA A 353 0.12 -26.96 16.86
C ALA A 353 1.33 -27.37 17.72
N ARG A 354 1.09 -27.54 19.03
CA ARG A 354 2.01 -28.32 19.86
C ARG A 354 1.86 -29.80 19.49
N PRO A 355 2.95 -30.59 19.57
CA PRO A 355 2.95 -32.01 19.21
C PRO A 355 1.99 -32.84 20.06
#